data_AF-A0A847UXB6-F1
#
_entry.id   AF-A0A847UXB6-F1
#
_cell.length_a   1.000
_cell.length_b   1.000
_cell.length_c   1.000
_cell.angle_alpha   90.00
_cell.angle_beta   90.00
_cell.angle_gamma   90.00
#
_symmetry.space_group_name_H-M   'P 1'
#
loop_
_entity.id
_entity.type
_entity.pdbx_description
1 polymer ?
#
loop_
_entity_poly.entity_id
_entity_poly.type
_entity_poly.pdbx_seq_one_letter_code
_entity_poly.pdbx_strand_id
1 'polypeptide(L)'
;MSKALQNQLAKTIKDQGDMARDMAIAELKDLKKDLLELEKALAAKQTPDQAKLMDITHGAFELFRTTSIVLETDNLLIQLQHAVEEGKDLEYLEKKGAMLLTKPEGWHWFTPKGEMLFLANPGETRLAAQKLYERLTRKVPSKPTAKQDEASST
;
A
#
# COMPACT_ATOMS: atom_id res chain seq x y z
N MET A 1 -5.85 12.60 -7.81
CA MET A 1 -6.81 11.59 -8.31
C MET A 1 -8.09 11.69 -7.48
N SER A 2 -9.28 11.66 -8.08
CA SER A 2 -10.52 11.73 -7.28
C SER A 2 -10.75 10.43 -6.50
N LYS A 3 -11.41 10.51 -5.33
CA LYS A 3 -11.78 9.33 -4.53
C LYS A 3 -12.63 8.32 -5.32
N ALA A 4 -13.49 8.81 -6.21
CA ALA A 4 -14.30 7.96 -7.09
C ALA A 4 -13.42 7.16 -8.05
N LEU A 5 -12.41 7.79 -8.65
CA LEU A 5 -11.47 7.13 -9.55
C LEU A 5 -10.58 6.11 -8.82
N GLN A 6 -10.14 6.41 -7.59
CA GLN A 6 -9.40 5.46 -6.73
C GLN A 6 -10.23 4.21 -6.44
N ASN A 7 -11.49 4.38 -6.02
CA ASN A 7 -12.38 3.27 -5.72
C ASN A 7 -12.70 2.43 -6.96
N GLN A 8 -12.90 3.08 -8.11
CA GLN A 8 -13.14 2.38 -9.37
C GLN A 8 -11.92 1.56 -9.77
N LEU A 9 -10.71 2.13 -9.70
CA LEU A 9 -9.47 1.43 -10.01
C LEU A 9 -9.24 0.23 -9.08
N ALA A 10 -9.40 0.43 -7.76
CA ALA A 10 -9.28 -0.65 -6.79
C ALA A 10 -10.28 -1.78 -7.06
N LYS A 11 -11.53 -1.42 -7.41
CA LYS A 11 -12.54 -2.40 -7.80
C LYS A 11 -12.13 -3.17 -9.04
N THR A 12 -11.66 -2.50 -10.10
CA THR A 12 -11.23 -3.16 -11.34
C THR A 12 -10.08 -4.15 -11.11
N ILE A 13 -9.06 -3.75 -10.34
CA ILE A 13 -7.94 -4.65 -10.02
C ILE A 13 -8.42 -5.86 -9.23
N LYS A 14 -9.31 -5.64 -8.24
CA LYS A 14 -9.90 -6.71 -7.44
C LYS A 14 -10.72 -7.67 -8.31
N ASP A 15 -11.62 -7.15 -9.13
CA ASP A 15 -12.47 -7.96 -10.00
C ASP A 15 -11.61 -8.83 -10.94
N GLN A 16 -10.50 -8.28 -11.46
CA GLN A 16 -9.53 -9.05 -12.26
C GLN A 16 -8.84 -10.16 -11.46
N GLY A 17 -8.43 -9.86 -10.22
CA GLY A 17 -7.83 -10.84 -9.32
C GLY A 17 -8.79 -11.97 -8.92
N ASP A 18 -10.05 -11.62 -8.66
CA ASP A 18 -11.11 -12.58 -8.33
C ASP A 18 -11.39 -13.50 -9.53
N MET A 19 -11.49 -12.95 -10.75
CA MET A 19 -11.62 -13.75 -11.98
C MET A 19 -10.41 -14.67 -12.20
N ALA A 20 -9.19 -14.17 -12.03
CA ALA A 20 -7.98 -14.98 -12.18
C ALA A 20 -7.91 -16.11 -11.14
N ARG A 21 -8.39 -15.86 -9.92
CA ARG A 21 -8.47 -16.85 -8.85
C ARG A 21 -9.48 -17.95 -9.19
N ASP A 22 -10.66 -17.59 -9.69
CA ASP A 22 -11.66 -18.57 -10.12
C ASP A 22 -11.13 -19.45 -11.26
N MET A 23 -10.43 -18.85 -12.22
CA MET A 23 -9.74 -19.59 -13.30
C MET A 23 -8.67 -20.53 -12.73
N ALA A 24 -7.79 -20.04 -11.86
CA ALA A 24 -6.73 -20.86 -11.26
C ALA A 24 -7.31 -22.05 -10.47
N ILE A 25 -8.44 -21.86 -9.77
CA ILE A 25 -9.13 -22.95 -9.07
C ILE A 25 -9.67 -23.99 -10.04
N ALA A 26 -10.21 -23.57 -11.19
CA ALA A 26 -10.67 -24.49 -12.22
C ALA A 26 -9.49 -25.30 -12.80
N GLU A 27 -8.42 -24.62 -13.22
CA GLU A 27 -7.20 -25.26 -13.75
C GLU A 27 -6.58 -26.24 -12.74
N LEU A 28 -6.54 -25.87 -11.44
CA LEU A 28 -6.04 -26.75 -10.39
C LEU A 28 -6.87 -28.03 -10.23
N LYS A 29 -8.20 -27.92 -10.37
CA LYS A 29 -9.09 -29.09 -10.28
C LYS A 29 -8.89 -30.04 -11.46
N ASP A 30 -8.76 -29.49 -12.66
CA ASP A 30 -8.55 -30.27 -13.88
C ASP A 30 -7.17 -30.93 -13.87
N LEU A 31 -6.11 -30.18 -13.56
CA LEU A 31 -4.76 -30.71 -13.42
C LEU A 31 -4.68 -31.82 -12.36
N LYS A 32 -5.37 -31.65 -11.22
CA LYS A 32 -5.43 -32.69 -10.18
C LYS A 32 -6.06 -33.97 -10.70
N LYS A 33 -7.11 -33.87 -11.51
CA LYS A 33 -7.76 -35.04 -12.13
C LYS A 33 -6.79 -35.74 -13.08
N ASP A 34 -6.11 -35.00 -13.93
CA ASP A 34 -5.18 -35.57 -14.92
C ASP A 34 -3.98 -36.24 -14.25
N LEU A 35 -3.45 -35.64 -13.18
CA LEU A 35 -2.39 -36.24 -12.38
C LEU A 35 -2.83 -37.54 -11.70
N LEU A 36 -4.06 -37.62 -11.20
CA LEU A 36 -4.61 -38.85 -10.62
C LEU A 36 -4.81 -39.95 -11.68
N GLU A 37 -5.18 -39.58 -12.90
CA GLU A 37 -5.25 -40.54 -14.01
C GLU A 37 -3.87 -41.05 -14.41
N LEU A 38 -2.88 -40.16 -14.49
CA LEU A 38 -1.49 -40.51 -14.77
C LEU A 38 -0.93 -41.44 -13.68
N GLU A 39 -1.18 -41.13 -12.41
CA GLU A 39 -0.77 -41.96 -11.28
C GLU A 39 -1.33 -43.38 -11.40
N LYS A 40 -2.63 -43.51 -11.71
CA LYS A 40 -3.26 -44.83 -11.92
C LYS A 40 -2.64 -45.60 -13.08
N ALA A 41 -2.39 -44.95 -14.21
CA ALA A 41 -1.79 -45.57 -15.38
C ALA A 41 -0.38 -46.11 -15.05
N LEU A 42 0.45 -45.29 -14.39
CA LEU A 42 1.79 -45.68 -13.97
C LEU A 42 1.78 -46.80 -12.91
N ALA A 43 0.86 -46.74 -11.94
CA ALA A 43 0.68 -47.80 -10.95
C ALA A 43 0.27 -49.14 -11.60
N ALA A 44 -0.53 -49.09 -12.67
CA ALA A 44 -0.88 -50.23 -13.50
C ALA A 44 0.24 -50.66 -14.46
N LYS A 45 1.42 -50.02 -14.40
CA LYS A 45 2.57 -50.22 -15.30
C LYS A 45 2.23 -50.01 -16.78
N GLN A 46 1.25 -49.17 -17.05
CA GLN A 46 0.87 -48.77 -18.40
C GLN A 46 1.76 -47.62 -18.85
N THR A 47 2.16 -47.63 -20.12
CA THR A 47 2.83 -46.49 -20.73
C THR A 47 1.80 -45.36 -20.91
N PRO A 48 2.03 -44.17 -20.34
CA PRO A 48 1.12 -43.04 -20.52
C PRO A 48 1.11 -42.59 -21.98
N ASP A 49 -0.06 -42.14 -22.43
CA ASP A 49 -0.21 -41.50 -23.73
C ASP A 49 0.53 -40.14 -23.74
N GLN A 50 1.29 -39.89 -24.80
CA GLN A 50 2.06 -38.66 -24.96
C GLN A 50 1.15 -37.42 -24.98
N ALA A 51 -0.04 -37.52 -25.57
CA ALA A 51 -1.00 -36.41 -25.59
C ALA A 51 -1.40 -36.01 -24.15
N LYS A 52 -1.69 -36.99 -23.29
CA LYS A 52 -2.00 -36.74 -21.87
C LYS A 52 -0.86 -36.06 -21.11
N LEU A 53 0.39 -36.40 -21.40
CA LEU A 53 1.54 -35.76 -20.76
C LEU A 53 1.68 -34.29 -21.19
N MET A 54 1.36 -33.99 -22.45
CA MET A 54 1.33 -32.61 -22.95
C MET A 54 0.19 -31.82 -22.29
N ASP A 55 -0.99 -32.42 -22.15
CA ASP A 55 -2.14 -31.79 -21.48
C ASP A 55 -1.83 -31.43 -20.02
N ILE A 56 -1.19 -32.34 -19.27
CA ILE A 56 -0.74 -32.09 -17.89
C ILE A 56 0.27 -30.93 -17.85
N THR A 57 1.21 -30.92 -18.79
CA THR A 57 2.23 -29.85 -18.85
C THR A 57 1.58 -28.50 -19.18
N HIS A 58 0.61 -28.48 -20.10
CA HIS A 58 -0.15 -27.29 -20.45
C HIS A 58 -0.99 -26.79 -19.27
N GLY A 59 -1.74 -27.67 -18.60
CA GLY A 59 -2.53 -27.32 -17.42
C GLY A 59 -1.67 -26.78 -16.27
N ALA A 60 -0.48 -27.35 -16.04
CA ALA A 60 0.47 -26.81 -15.07
C ALA A 60 0.96 -25.40 -15.43
N PHE A 61 1.20 -25.14 -16.73
CA PHE A 61 1.58 -23.82 -17.21
C PHE A 61 0.44 -22.79 -17.08
N GLU A 62 -0.79 -23.15 -17.44
CA GLU A 62 -1.95 -22.27 -17.31
C GLU A 62 -2.26 -21.95 -15.84
N LEU A 63 -2.13 -22.93 -14.94
CA LEU A 63 -2.23 -22.71 -13.50
C LEU A 63 -1.17 -21.71 -13.00
N PHE A 64 0.08 -21.86 -13.43
CA PHE A 64 1.15 -20.92 -13.08
C PHE A 64 0.84 -19.50 -13.59
N ARG A 65 0.42 -19.38 -14.85
CA ARG A 65 0.09 -18.11 -15.49
C ARG A 65 -1.05 -17.40 -14.77
N THR A 66 -2.15 -18.10 -14.50
CA THR A 66 -3.33 -17.53 -13.81
C THR A 66 -3.02 -17.17 -12.36
N THR A 67 -2.24 -18.00 -11.65
CA THR A 67 -1.81 -17.69 -10.27
C THR A 67 -0.90 -16.47 -10.20
N SER A 68 -0.04 -16.26 -11.19
CA SER A 68 0.82 -15.08 -11.26
C SER A 68 0.01 -13.78 -11.38
N ILE A 69 -1.11 -13.81 -12.12
CA ILE A 69 -2.04 -12.68 -12.20
C ILE A 69 -2.67 -12.40 -10.82
N VAL A 70 -3.07 -13.45 -10.07
CA VAL A 70 -3.60 -13.29 -8.71
C VAL A 70 -2.58 -12.54 -7.83
N LEU A 71 -1.33 -13.00 -7.79
CA LEU A 71 -0.27 -12.38 -7.00
C LEU A 71 0.02 -10.94 -7.42
N GLU A 72 0.01 -10.67 -8.72
CA GLU A 72 0.22 -9.34 -9.27
C GLU A 72 -0.92 -8.39 -8.86
N THR A 73 -2.18 -8.83 -8.98
CA THR A 73 -3.34 -8.02 -8.58
C THR A 73 -3.36 -7.72 -7.08
N ASP A 74 -2.99 -8.68 -6.23
CA ASP A 74 -2.85 -8.47 -4.79
C ASP A 74 -1.76 -7.42 -4.47
N ASN A 75 -0.62 -7.51 -5.16
CA ASN A 75 0.47 -6.53 -5.02
C ASN A 75 0.06 -5.13 -5.51
N LEU A 76 -0.65 -5.04 -6.64
CA LEU A 76 -1.14 -3.76 -7.17
C LEU A 76 -2.15 -3.09 -6.21
N LEU A 77 -3.01 -3.86 -5.55
CA LEU A 77 -3.92 -3.32 -4.53
C LEU A 77 -3.16 -2.74 -3.33
N ILE A 78 -2.10 -3.41 -2.88
CA ILE A 78 -1.23 -2.91 -1.80
C ILE A 78 -0.56 -1.60 -2.22
N GLN A 79 0.03 -1.56 -3.41
CA GLN A 79 0.69 -0.37 -3.93
C GLN A 79 -0.28 0.81 -4.09
N LEU A 80 -1.50 0.54 -4.59
CA LEU A 80 -2.54 1.56 -4.71
C LEU A 80 -2.90 2.14 -3.33
N GLN A 81 -3.06 1.28 -2.32
CA GLN A 81 -3.35 1.73 -0.96
C GLN A 81 -2.23 2.63 -0.40
N HIS A 82 -0.96 2.24 -0.57
CA HIS A 82 0.18 3.06 -0.15
C HIS A 82 0.22 4.41 -0.86
N ALA A 83 0.03 4.42 -2.18
CA ALA A 83 0.01 5.66 -2.96
C ALA A 83 -1.15 6.59 -2.55
N VAL A 84 -2.30 6.03 -2.18
CA VAL A 84 -3.45 6.79 -1.67
C VAL A 84 -3.15 7.40 -0.31
N GLU A 85 -2.49 6.67 0.60
CA GLU A 85 -2.09 7.18 1.90
C GLU A 85 -1.04 8.29 1.77
N GLU A 86 0.02 8.06 1.00
CA GLU A 86 1.05 9.05 0.75
C GLU A 86 0.48 10.31 0.10
N GLY A 87 -0.41 10.15 -0.89
CA GLY A 87 -1.09 11.27 -1.52
C GLY A 87 -1.92 12.13 -0.55
N LYS A 88 -2.56 11.51 0.47
CA LYS A 88 -3.28 12.25 1.52
C LYS A 88 -2.32 13.04 2.42
N ASP A 89 -1.19 12.44 2.77
CA ASP A 89 -0.17 13.10 3.60
C ASP A 89 0.46 14.28 2.86
N LEU A 90 0.76 14.12 1.56
CA LEU A 90 1.21 15.20 0.68
C LEU A 90 0.19 16.33 0.58
N GLU A 91 -1.06 16.00 0.25
CA GLU A 91 -2.13 17.00 0.13
C GLU A 91 -2.34 17.74 1.45
N TYR A 92 -2.23 17.06 2.59
CA TYR A 92 -2.31 17.67 3.91
C TYR A 92 -1.15 18.65 4.14
N LEU A 93 0.09 18.23 3.88
CA LEU A 93 1.28 19.07 4.03
C LEU A 93 1.19 20.33 3.15
N GLU A 94 0.85 20.18 1.88
CA GLU A 94 0.68 21.28 0.93
C GLU A 94 -0.40 22.26 1.39
N LYS A 95 -1.58 21.76 1.79
CA LYS A 95 -2.66 22.60 2.32
C LYS A 95 -2.29 23.37 3.58
N LYS A 96 -1.36 22.86 4.37
CA LYS A 96 -0.83 23.52 5.57
C LYS A 96 0.39 24.40 5.29
N GLY A 97 0.84 24.48 4.04
CA GLY A 97 1.98 25.29 3.63
C GLY A 97 3.33 24.70 4.03
N ALA A 98 3.40 23.38 4.27
CA ALA A 98 4.67 22.69 4.40
C ALA A 98 5.29 22.44 3.03
N MET A 99 6.61 22.51 2.96
CA MET A 99 7.38 22.43 1.72
C MET A 99 8.53 21.44 1.88
N LEU A 100 8.80 20.68 0.83
CA LEU A 100 10.01 19.87 0.71
C LEU A 100 11.13 20.77 0.17
N LEU A 101 12.08 21.11 1.03
CA LEU A 101 13.21 21.97 0.68
C LEU A 101 14.42 21.11 0.31
N THR A 102 15.24 21.62 -0.60
CA THR A 102 16.54 21.02 -0.96
C THR A 102 17.67 21.54 -0.08
N LYS A 103 17.50 22.73 0.52
CA LYS A 103 18.44 23.36 1.45
C LYS A 103 17.70 24.22 2.49
N PRO A 104 17.77 23.90 3.79
CA PRO A 104 18.16 22.60 4.34
C PRO A 104 17.27 21.47 3.78
N GLU A 105 17.86 20.30 3.54
CA GLU A 105 17.14 19.19 2.91
C GLU A 105 16.05 18.63 3.83
N GLY A 106 14.85 18.41 3.28
CA GLY A 106 13.74 17.76 3.96
C GLY A 106 12.47 18.59 4.04
N TRP A 107 11.45 18.02 4.68
CA TRP A 107 10.16 18.65 4.90
C TRP A 107 10.26 19.74 5.96
N HIS A 108 9.79 20.93 5.62
CA HIS A 108 9.78 22.10 6.50
C HIS A 108 8.42 22.77 6.52
N TRP A 109 8.11 23.45 7.61
CA TRP A 109 6.92 24.29 7.74
C TRP A 109 7.28 25.63 8.38
N PHE A 110 6.69 26.71 7.87
CA PHE A 110 6.92 28.06 8.38
C PHE A 110 5.77 28.45 9.30
N THR A 111 6.10 28.85 10.53
CA THR A 111 5.09 29.38 11.44
C THR A 111 4.56 30.73 10.93
N PRO A 112 3.38 31.21 11.40
CA PRO A 112 2.89 32.55 11.06
C PRO A 112 3.86 33.69 11.43
N LYS A 113 4.84 33.44 12.30
CA LYS A 113 5.89 34.39 12.69
C LYS A 113 7.13 34.32 11.77
N GLY A 114 7.13 33.45 10.77
CA GLY A 114 8.24 33.26 9.83
C GLY A 114 9.33 32.30 10.31
N GLU A 115 9.15 31.60 11.44
CA GLU A 115 10.13 30.63 11.91
C GLU A 115 10.03 29.35 11.08
N MET A 116 11.17 28.90 10.53
CA MET A 116 11.27 27.65 9.78
C MET A 116 11.44 26.47 10.74
N LEU A 117 10.59 25.47 10.61
CA LEU A 117 10.63 24.25 11.41
C LEU A 117 10.87 23.04 10.53
N PHE A 118 11.88 22.25 10.87
CA PHE A 118 12.10 20.94 10.26
C PHE A 118 11.06 19.94 10.76
N LEU A 119 10.46 19.21 9.82
CA LEU A 119 9.49 18.16 10.08
C LEU A 119 10.15 16.78 9.93
N ALA A 120 10.64 16.42 8.75
CA ALA A 120 11.22 15.10 8.49
C ALA A 120 12.15 15.10 7.28
N ASN A 121 12.93 14.03 7.08
CA ASN A 121 13.81 13.89 5.92
C ASN A 121 12.99 13.69 4.62
N PRO A 122 13.62 13.83 3.44
CA PRO A 122 13.00 13.41 2.18
C PRO A 122 12.58 11.93 2.25
N GLY A 123 11.42 11.59 1.67
CA GLY A 123 10.85 10.24 1.73
C GLY A 123 10.08 9.92 3.01
N GLU A 124 10.18 10.75 4.06
CA GLU A 124 9.44 10.58 5.32
C GLU A 124 8.13 11.39 5.35
N THR A 125 7.39 11.42 4.25
CA THR A 125 6.17 12.23 4.06
C THR A 125 5.14 12.04 5.17
N ARG A 126 4.86 10.78 5.54
CA ARG A 126 3.93 10.43 6.62
C ARG A 126 4.37 10.99 7.97
N LEU A 127 5.66 10.90 8.29
CA LEU A 127 6.22 11.43 9.52
C LEU A 127 6.14 12.96 9.55
N ALA A 128 6.39 13.62 8.42
CA ALA A 128 6.25 15.05 8.30
C ALA A 128 4.80 15.50 8.56
N ALA A 129 3.82 14.83 7.93
CA ALA A 129 2.40 15.11 8.12
C ALA A 129 1.97 14.93 9.58
N GLN A 130 2.40 13.83 10.23
CA GLN A 130 2.14 13.57 11.65
C GLN A 130 2.71 14.66 12.55
N LYS A 131 3.98 15.02 12.39
CA LYS A 131 4.63 16.08 13.19
C LYS A 131 3.94 17.42 13.01
N LEU A 132 3.53 17.76 11.79
CA LEU A 132 2.79 18.99 11.53
C LEU A 132 1.41 18.96 12.19
N TYR A 133 0.68 17.85 12.07
CA TYR A 133 -0.61 17.67 12.74
C TYR A 133 -0.50 17.83 14.26
N GLU A 134 0.47 17.15 14.90
CA GLU A 134 0.72 17.28 16.33
C GLU A 134 1.02 18.74 16.73
N ARG A 135 1.82 19.45 15.93
CA ARG A 135 2.16 20.85 16.19
C ARG A 135 0.95 21.78 16.13
N LEU A 136 0.11 21.61 15.11
CA LEU A 136 -1.08 22.44 14.92
C LEU A 136 -2.18 22.13 15.95
N THR A 137 -2.21 20.92 16.49
CA THR A 137 -3.23 20.48 17.47
C THR A 137 -2.77 20.61 18.92
N ARG A 138 -1.47 20.76 19.18
CA ARG A 138 -0.93 21.00 20.53
C ARG A 138 -1.46 22.35 21.03
N LYS A 139 -2.49 22.30 21.89
CA LYS A 139 -2.99 23.47 22.64
C LYS A 139 -1.81 24.07 23.41
N VAL A 140 -1.47 25.32 23.12
CA VAL A 140 -0.46 26.06 23.88
C VAL A 140 -0.94 26.12 25.33
N PRO A 141 -0.18 25.63 26.33
CA PRO A 141 -0.50 25.90 27.72
C PRO A 141 -0.43 27.41 27.94
N SER A 142 -1.51 28.00 28.43
CA SER A 142 -1.54 29.40 28.84
C SER A 142 -0.37 29.66 29.79
N LYS A 143 0.48 30.61 29.42
CA LYS A 143 1.64 31.07 30.19
C LYS A 143 1.20 31.34 31.64
N PRO A 144 1.84 30.77 32.68
CA PRO A 144 1.53 31.17 34.05
C PRO A 144 1.87 32.64 34.20
N THR A 145 0.89 33.44 34.57
CA THR A 145 1.02 34.85 34.90
C THR A 145 2.02 34.98 36.04
N ALA A 146 3.17 35.60 35.77
CA ALA A 146 4.09 36.00 36.82
C ALA A 146 3.38 37.04 37.70
N LYS A 147 3.08 36.69 38.95
CA LYS A 147 2.79 37.68 39.99
C LYS A 147 4.12 38.37 40.32
N GLN A 148 4.27 39.60 39.80
CA GLN A 148 5.02 40.62 40.51
C GLN A 148 4.26 40.92 41.80
N ASP A 149 4.92 40.82 42.95
CA ASP A 149 4.62 41.67 44.09
C ASP A 149 5.97 42.10 44.67
N GLU A 150 6.29 43.36 44.43
CA GLU A 150 7.43 44.08 44.97
C GLU A 150 6.95 44.83 46.23
N ALA A 151 7.72 44.65 47.31
CA ALA A 151 7.88 45.55 48.46
C ALA A 151 6.66 45.92 49.35
N SER A 152 6.79 45.68 50.67
CA SER A 152 6.84 46.76 51.69
C SER A 152 7.05 46.20 53.11
N SER A 153 8.17 46.62 53.70
CA SER A 153 8.48 46.92 55.12
C SER A 153 7.60 46.38 56.25
N THR A 154 8.21 45.74 57.26
CA THR A 154 8.48 46.36 58.58
C THR A 154 9.65 45.63 59.26
#